data_AF-A0A961JS30-F1
#
_entry.id   AF-A0A961JS30-F1
#
_cell.length_a   1.000
_cell.length_b   1.000
_cell.length_c   1.000
_cell.angle_alpha   90.00
_cell.angle_beta   90.00
_cell.angle_gamma   90.00
#
_symmetry.space_group_name_H-M   'P 1'
#
loop_
_entity.id
_entity.type
_entity.pdbx_description
1 polymer ?
#
loop_
_entity_poly.entity_id
_entity_poly.type
_entity_poly.pdbx_seq_one_letter_code
_entity_poly.pdbx_strand_id
1 'polypeptide(L)' 'ITSELAAAGPFYWAEDYHQQYLSKNPNGYCGLGGTGVSCPIGTEA' A
#
# COMPACT_ATOMS: atom_id res chain seq x y z
N ILE A 1 -2.24 -5.73 -16.14
CA ILE A 1 -0.96 -5.91 -15.42
C ILE A 1 -0.13 -4.67 -15.69
N THR A 2 0.22 -3.90 -14.65
CA THR A 2 0.89 -2.58 -14.77
C THR A 2 2.02 -2.41 -13.75
N SER A 3 2.33 -3.46 -12.97
CA SER A 3 3.38 -3.43 -11.95
C SER A 3 4.76 -3.46 -12.60
N GLU A 4 5.63 -2.56 -12.18
CA GLU A 4 7.02 -2.50 -12.62
C GLU A 4 7.92 -3.38 -11.72
N LEU A 5 8.87 -4.09 -12.33
CA LEU A 5 9.86 -4.92 -11.63
C LEU A 5 11.27 -4.49 -12.06
N ALA A 6 12.07 -4.01 -11.11
CA ALA A 6 13.43 -3.54 -11.34
C ALA A 6 14.32 -3.85 -10.12
N ALA A 7 15.65 -3.71 -10.27
CA ALA A 7 16.56 -3.79 -9.13
C ALA A 7 16.38 -2.58 -8.18
N ALA A 8 16.60 -2.79 -6.88
CA ALA A 8 16.46 -1.72 -5.90
C ALA A 8 17.51 -0.63 -6.14
N GLY A 9 17.06 0.61 -6.34
CA GLY A 9 17.90 1.81 -6.39
C GLY A 9 18.21 2.38 -4.99
N PRO A 10 18.85 3.55 -4.91
CA PRO A 10 19.03 4.26 -3.65
C PRO A 10 17.68 4.62 -3.01
N PHE A 11 17.57 4.43 -1.70
CA PHE A 11 16.39 4.76 -0.91
C PHE A 11 16.60 6.08 -0.16
N TYR A 12 15.60 6.97 -0.22
CA TYR A 12 15.62 8.27 0.45
C TYR A 12 14.47 8.33 1.45
N TRP A 13 14.77 8.72 2.69
CA TRP A 13 13.75 8.93 3.72
C TRP A 13 12.88 10.14 3.37
N ALA A 14 11.57 9.98 3.49
CA ALA A 14 10.64 11.10 3.52
C ALA A 14 10.76 11.84 4.87
N GLU A 15 10.23 13.06 4.92
CA GLU A 15 10.18 13.92 6.09
C GLU A 15 9.54 13.21 7.30
N ASP A 16 9.93 13.57 8.52
CA ASP A 16 9.46 12.92 9.76
C ASP A 16 7.92 12.89 9.90
N TYR A 17 7.25 13.92 9.37
CA TYR A 17 5.80 13.99 9.32
C TYR A 17 5.17 12.79 8.59
N HIS A 18 5.81 12.28 7.54
CA HIS A 18 5.33 11.11 6.78
C HIS A 18 5.58 9.80 7.51
N GLN A 19 6.53 9.77 8.44
CA GLN A 19 6.83 8.57 9.21
C GLN A 19 5.68 8.26 10.17
N GLN A 20 5.13 7.05 10.03
CA GLN A 20 3.98 6.56 10.81
C GLN A 20 2.76 7.49 10.73
N TYR A 21 2.55 8.15 9.58
CA TYR A 21 1.52 9.18 9.40
C TYR A 21 0.12 8.75 9.87
N LEU A 22 -0.35 7.55 9.49
CA LEU A 22 -1.69 7.06 9.86
C LEU A 22 -1.80 6.68 11.34
N SER A 23 -0.69 6.35 12.01
CA SER A 23 -0.70 6.17 13.47
C SER A 23 -0.78 7.51 14.20
N LYS A 24 -0.14 8.55 13.66
CA LYS A 24 -0.20 9.93 14.18
C LYS A 24 -1.55 10.59 13.87
N ASN A 25 -2.20 10.21 12.76
CA ASN A 25 -3.47 10.75 12.27
C ASN A 25 -4.48 9.61 12.02
N PRO A 26 -5.21 9.13 13.05
CA PRO A 26 -6.10 7.97 12.93
C PRO A 26 -7.23 8.13 11.90
N ASN A 27 -7.69 9.37 11.68
CA ASN A 27 -8.68 9.70 10.66
C ASN A 27 -8.03 10.24 9.36
N GLY A 28 -6.71 10.06 9.23
CA GLY A 28 -5.93 10.46 8.07
C GLY A 28 -6.29 9.64 6.85
N TYR A 29 -6.23 10.26 5.68
CA TYR A 29 -6.62 9.61 4.45
C TYR A 29 -5.55 8.61 3.99
N CYS A 30 -5.92 7.34 3.91
CA CYS A 30 -5.06 6.28 3.36
C CYS A 30 -5.22 6.15 1.83
N GLY A 31 -6.42 6.38 1.30
CA GLY A 31 -6.70 6.32 -0.14
C GLY A 31 -6.63 4.94 -0.78
N LEU A 32 -6.46 3.88 0.03
CA LEU A 32 -6.56 2.50 -0.45
C LEU A 32 -8.04 2.14 -0.65
N GLY A 33 -8.47 2.14 -1.91
CA GLY A 33 -9.79 1.62 -2.33
C GLY A 33 -9.84 0.10 -2.49
N GLY A 34 -8.71 -0.59 -2.25
CA GLY A 34 -8.53 -1.98 -2.65
C GLY A 34 -8.68 -2.17 -4.16
N THR A 35 -8.46 -3.39 -4.64
CA THR A 35 -8.73 -3.77 -6.04
C THR A 35 -10.15 -4.30 -6.24
N GLY A 36 -10.92 -4.45 -5.17
CA GLY A 36 -12.29 -4.99 -5.19
C GLY A 36 -12.40 -6.47 -5.58
N VAL A 37 -11.29 -7.16 -5.81
CA VAL A 37 -11.28 -8.58 -6.20
C VAL A 37 -11.22 -9.47 -4.97
N SER A 38 -12.12 -10.45 -4.90
CA SER A 38 -11.97 -11.59 -3.99
C SER A 38 -11.04 -12.61 -4.63
N CYS A 39 -10.12 -13.19 -3.85
CA CYS A 39 -9.31 -14.31 -4.33
C CYS A 39 -10.21 -15.55 -4.48
N PRO A 40 -10.35 -16.14 -5.67
CA PRO A 40 -11.21 -17.32 -5.86
C PRO A 40 -10.59 -18.63 -5.32
N ILE A 41 -9.41 -18.57 -4.71
CA ILE A 41 -8.80 -19.73 -4.07
C ILE A 41 -9.66 -20.10 -2.85
N GLY A 42 -10.42 -21.19 -2.95
CA GLY A 42 -11.32 -21.68 -1.90
C GLY A 42 -12.82 -21.48 -2.15
N THR A 43 -13.25 -21.04 -3.35
CA THR A 43 -14.68 -20.91 -3.72
C THR A 43 -15.27 -22.13 -4.46
N GLU A 44 -14.62 -23.29 -4.43
CA GLU A 44 -15.24 -24.54 -4.85
C GLU A 44 -15.98 -25.17 -3.66
N ALA A 45 -17.31 -25.18 -3.75
CA ALA A 45 -18.22 -25.95 -2.88
C ALA A 45 -18.60 -27.26 -3.57
#